data_AF-A0AAD0WMU8-F1
#
_entry.id   AF-A0AAD0WMU8-F1
#
_cell.length_a   1.000
_cell.length_b   1.000
_cell.length_c   1.000
_cell.angle_alpha   90.00
_cell.angle_beta   90.00
_cell.angle_gamma   90.00
#
_symmetry.space_group_name_H-M   'P 1'
#
loop_
_entity.id
_entity.type
_entity.pdbx_description
1 polymer ?
#
loop_
_entity_poly.entity_id
_entity_poly.type
_entity_poly.pdbx_seq_one_letter_code
_entity_poly.pdbx_strand_id
1 'polypeptide(L)'
;MQNINNYLSLLLAQQKTEILELALELKIFKLIEENINTIFIISSKININEHKTKILLDSLVFMELLDINQDKYLNTKFAKESFIYGTSSYCGDVFLHRKQLAGNGKKMMKSMFEEKKELEEIKIPKLWADASKKFLKQEQKNLIAPMAVDIIKNLKEFSSLNNMLDLGCSSGVIGLEITKNHPNVKTTLFDYEEVTNITKEHINEYNLQNRVFVLSGDIEKNDIGKNYDLIWCSNIFYFFKDKKEVIKKIYDALNPNGILVSCHVEIDTKNSLDENSFFTFYL
;
A
#
# COMPACT_ATOMS: atom_id res chain seq x y z
N MET A 1 28.65 16.95 -11.75
CA MET A 1 27.24 17.37 -11.54
C MET A 1 26.38 16.24 -10.97
N GLN A 2 26.41 15.01 -11.53
CA GLN A 2 25.59 13.89 -11.05
C GLN A 2 25.78 13.56 -9.55
N ASN A 3 27.03 13.53 -9.05
CA ASN A 3 27.29 13.30 -7.61
C ASN A 3 26.70 14.39 -6.70
N ILE A 4 26.64 15.65 -7.15
CA ILE A 4 26.05 16.75 -6.39
C ILE A 4 24.53 16.60 -6.36
N ASN A 5 23.91 16.25 -7.49
CA ASN A 5 22.48 16.02 -7.57
C ASN A 5 22.04 14.84 -6.68
N ASN A 6 22.81 13.76 -6.67
CA ASN A 6 22.55 12.61 -5.81
C ASN A 6 22.66 13.00 -4.32
N TYR A 7 23.73 13.72 -3.95
CA TYR A 7 23.91 14.20 -2.58
C TYR A 7 22.76 15.12 -2.13
N LEU A 8 22.39 16.11 -2.95
CA LEU A 8 21.29 17.01 -2.62
C LEU A 8 19.96 16.27 -2.59
N SER A 9 19.72 15.29 -3.46
CA SER A 9 18.48 14.50 -3.46
C SER A 9 18.27 13.75 -2.14
N LEU A 10 19.34 13.22 -1.53
CA LEU A 10 19.27 12.59 -0.21
C LEU A 10 18.85 13.60 0.88
N LEU A 11 19.37 14.82 0.83
CA LEU A 11 19.03 15.88 1.80
C LEU A 11 17.60 16.39 1.60
N LEU A 12 17.19 16.56 0.34
CA LEU A 12 15.88 17.13 -0.03
C LEU A 12 14.73 16.13 0.15
N ALA A 13 14.99 14.82 0.25
CA ALA A 13 13.95 13.79 0.40
C ALA A 13 13.03 14.06 1.60
N GLN A 14 13.61 14.43 2.76
CA GLN A 14 12.81 14.80 3.92
C GLN A 14 11.96 16.04 3.64
N GLN A 15 12.56 17.09 3.03
CA GLN A 15 11.86 18.34 2.73
C GLN A 15 10.69 18.13 1.76
N LYS A 16 10.86 17.32 0.71
CA LYS A 16 9.78 16.93 -0.20
C LYS A 16 8.62 16.26 0.55
N THR A 17 8.94 15.43 1.55
CA THR A 17 7.95 14.76 2.40
C THR A 17 7.18 15.75 3.28
N GLU A 18 7.87 16.74 3.86
CA GLU A 18 7.25 17.82 4.65
C GLU A 18 6.34 18.71 3.78
N ILE A 19 6.78 19.06 2.56
CA ILE A 19 6.00 19.88 1.62
C ILE A 19 4.70 19.17 1.23
N LEU A 20 4.77 17.87 0.91
CA LEU A 20 3.59 17.09 0.55
C LEU A 20 2.63 16.94 1.73
N GLU A 21 3.11 16.69 2.96
CA GLU A 21 2.25 16.68 4.15
C GLU A 21 1.46 17.98 4.27
N LEU A 22 2.16 19.13 4.24
CA LEU A 22 1.51 20.43 4.37
C LEU A 22 0.47 20.66 3.25
N ALA A 23 0.78 20.25 2.02
CA ALA A 23 -0.16 20.36 0.90
C ALA A 23 -1.42 19.48 1.08
N LEU A 24 -1.28 18.29 1.67
CA LEU A 24 -2.38 17.39 2.01
C LEU A 24 -3.23 17.94 3.15
N GLU A 25 -2.62 18.44 4.22
CA GLU A 25 -3.31 19.07 5.36
C GLU A 25 -4.13 20.29 4.93
N LEU A 26 -3.56 21.13 4.07
CA LEU A 26 -4.22 22.30 3.49
C LEU A 26 -5.16 21.96 2.33
N LYS A 27 -5.24 20.68 1.94
CA LYS A 27 -6.08 20.16 0.84
C LYS A 27 -5.85 20.89 -0.49
N ILE A 28 -4.61 21.28 -0.78
CA ILE A 28 -4.24 22.08 -1.95
C ILE A 28 -4.73 21.44 -3.26
N PHE A 29 -4.50 20.14 -3.45
CA PHE A 29 -4.90 19.43 -4.67
C PHE A 29 -6.41 19.43 -4.88
N LYS A 30 -7.19 19.33 -3.80
CA LYS A 30 -8.66 19.43 -3.85
C LYS A 30 -9.10 20.83 -4.24
N LEU A 31 -8.52 21.88 -3.63
CA LEU A 31 -8.84 23.27 -3.96
C LEU A 31 -8.59 23.55 -5.45
N ILE A 32 -7.45 23.10 -5.98
CA ILE A 32 -7.09 23.26 -7.39
C ILE A 32 -8.09 22.54 -8.31
N GLU A 33 -8.52 21.32 -7.94
CA GLU A 33 -9.53 20.58 -8.71
C GLU A 33 -10.91 21.30 -8.70
N GLU A 34 -11.22 22.02 -7.63
CA GLU A 34 -12.42 22.86 -7.50
C GLU A 34 -12.26 24.24 -8.18
N ASN A 35 -11.26 24.41 -9.05
CA ASN A 35 -10.91 25.66 -9.75
C ASN A 35 -10.45 26.81 -8.85
N ILE A 36 -10.07 26.53 -7.60
CA ILE A 36 -9.37 27.47 -6.72
C ILE A 36 -7.87 27.32 -7.02
N ASN A 37 -7.44 27.92 -8.13
CA ASN A 37 -6.15 27.60 -8.76
C ASN A 37 -5.21 28.78 -9.00
N THR A 38 -5.58 30.00 -8.61
CA THR A 38 -4.68 31.17 -8.62
C THR A 38 -4.13 31.43 -7.22
N ILE A 39 -2.93 32.02 -7.12
CA ILE A 39 -2.28 32.36 -5.83
C ILE A 39 -3.24 33.13 -4.92
N PHE A 40 -3.86 34.20 -5.43
CA PHE A 40 -4.77 35.08 -4.68
C PHE A 40 -5.95 34.34 -4.04
N ILE A 41 -6.61 33.45 -4.80
CA ILE A 41 -7.79 32.73 -4.30
C ILE A 41 -7.35 31.62 -3.33
N ILE A 42 -6.26 30.90 -3.64
CA ILE A 42 -5.72 29.85 -2.77
C ILE A 42 -5.28 30.45 -1.43
N SER A 43 -4.50 31.54 -1.45
CA SER A 43 -3.97 32.22 -0.26
C SER A 43 -5.10 32.68 0.66
N SER A 44 -6.15 33.26 0.09
CA SER A 44 -7.38 33.64 0.78
C SER A 44 -8.10 32.45 1.41
N LYS A 45 -8.17 31.31 0.71
CA LYS A 45 -8.88 30.11 1.18
C LYS A 45 -8.17 29.41 2.34
N ILE A 46 -6.83 29.36 2.32
CA ILE A 46 -6.01 28.71 3.34
C ILE A 46 -5.54 29.67 4.45
N ASN A 47 -5.90 30.96 4.36
CA ASN A 47 -5.51 32.02 5.30
C ASN A 47 -3.98 32.16 5.47
N ILE A 48 -3.26 32.16 4.35
CA ILE A 48 -1.81 32.37 4.26
C ILE A 48 -1.56 33.52 3.29
N ASN A 49 -0.51 34.31 3.48
CA ASN A 49 -0.19 35.39 2.53
C ASN A 49 0.31 34.85 1.18
N GLU A 50 0.06 35.60 0.11
CA GLU A 50 0.35 35.20 -1.27
C GLU A 50 1.80 34.76 -1.50
N HIS A 51 2.77 35.46 -0.91
CA HIS A 51 4.19 35.12 -1.06
C HIS A 51 4.50 33.72 -0.50
N LYS A 52 4.02 33.41 0.71
CA LYS A 52 4.20 32.08 1.33
C LYS A 52 3.43 31.00 0.58
N THR A 53 2.21 31.29 0.13
CA THR A 53 1.42 30.39 -0.70
C THR A 53 2.15 30.07 -2.01
N LYS A 54 2.74 31.08 -2.66
CA LYS A 54 3.52 30.90 -3.88
C LYS A 54 4.70 29.95 -3.66
N ILE A 55 5.45 30.10 -2.57
CA ILE A 55 6.57 29.20 -2.25
C ILE A 55 6.10 27.74 -2.16
N LEU A 56 4.98 27.48 -1.47
CA LEU A 56 4.41 26.13 -1.38
C LEU A 56 4.02 25.59 -2.76
N LEU A 57 3.27 26.37 -3.54
CA LEU A 57 2.79 25.94 -4.86
C LEU A 57 3.93 25.72 -5.85
N ASP A 58 4.91 26.61 -5.89
CA ASP A 58 6.11 26.46 -6.74
C ASP A 58 6.93 25.23 -6.33
N SER A 59 6.99 24.92 -5.02
CA SER A 59 7.66 23.70 -4.53
C SER A 59 6.95 22.45 -5.02
N LEU A 60 5.60 22.45 -5.04
CA LEU A 60 4.80 21.34 -5.60
C LEU A 60 4.97 21.21 -7.12
N VAL A 61 5.19 22.32 -7.84
CA VAL A 61 5.55 22.30 -9.26
C VAL A 61 6.93 21.68 -9.47
N PHE A 62 7.92 22.08 -8.67
CA PHE A 62 9.25 21.46 -8.70
C PHE A 62 9.24 19.96 -8.37
N MET A 63 8.25 19.52 -7.59
CA MET A 63 8.01 18.10 -7.27
C MET A 63 7.18 17.37 -8.34
N GLU A 64 6.83 18.02 -9.46
CA GLU A 64 6.00 17.46 -10.54
C GLU A 64 4.61 17.00 -10.07
N LEU A 65 4.11 17.62 -9.00
CA LEU A 65 2.75 17.39 -8.48
C LEU A 65 1.75 18.43 -9.00
N LEU A 66 2.25 19.62 -9.37
CA LEU A 66 1.46 20.65 -10.04
C LEU A 66 2.13 21.09 -11.35
N ASP A 67 1.32 21.51 -12.30
CA ASP A 67 1.73 22.26 -13.49
C ASP A 67 1.30 23.73 -13.35
N ILE A 68 1.92 24.61 -14.14
CA ILE A 68 1.50 26.02 -14.27
C ILE A 68 1.04 26.25 -15.71
N ASN A 69 -0.17 26.79 -15.87
CA ASN A 69 -0.66 27.31 -17.14
C ASN A 69 -1.11 28.77 -16.94
N GLN A 70 -0.37 29.69 -17.56
CA GLN A 70 -0.53 31.13 -17.35
C GLN A 70 -0.38 31.51 -15.86
N ASP A 71 -1.46 31.91 -15.21
CA ASP A 71 -1.53 32.31 -13.80
C ASP A 71 -2.19 31.25 -12.90
N LYS A 72 -2.49 30.07 -13.45
CA LYS A 72 -3.21 28.99 -12.76
C LYS A 72 -2.32 27.77 -12.54
N TYR A 73 -2.41 27.21 -11.33
CA TYR A 73 -1.84 25.93 -10.97
C TYR A 73 -2.80 24.80 -11.32
N LEU A 74 -2.30 23.69 -11.82
CA LEU A 74 -3.11 22.53 -12.23
C LEU A 74 -2.54 21.27 -11.58
N ASN A 75 -3.40 20.35 -11.14
CA ASN A 75 -2.94 19.04 -10.68
C ASN A 75 -2.35 18.26 -11.87
N THR A 76 -1.14 17.70 -11.71
CA THR A 76 -0.62 16.72 -12.67
C THR A 76 -1.48 15.45 -12.65
N LYS A 77 -1.35 14.60 -13.68
CA LYS A 77 -2.09 13.33 -13.74
C LYS A 77 -1.91 12.50 -12.46
N PHE A 78 -0.66 12.37 -12.01
CA PHE A 78 -0.32 11.63 -10.79
C PHE A 78 -1.00 12.22 -9.54
N ALA A 79 -0.97 13.55 -9.39
CA ALA A 79 -1.62 14.21 -8.26
C ALA A 79 -3.15 14.06 -8.28
N LYS A 80 -3.78 14.07 -9.46
CA LYS A 80 -5.22 13.80 -9.60
C LYS A 80 -5.59 12.39 -9.17
N GLU A 81 -4.78 11.42 -9.59
CA GLU A 81 -5.01 10.02 -9.29
C GLU A 81 -4.73 9.68 -7.83
N SER A 82 -3.92 10.47 -7.11
CA SER A 82 -3.42 10.10 -5.78
C SER A 82 -3.80 11.04 -4.63
N PHE A 83 -3.98 12.34 -4.85
CA PHE A 83 -3.98 13.33 -3.74
C PHE A 83 -5.22 14.22 -3.65
N ILE A 84 -6.22 14.04 -4.50
CA ILE A 84 -7.49 14.77 -4.38
C ILE A 84 -8.31 14.20 -3.23
N TYR A 85 -8.40 14.95 -2.13
CA TYR A 85 -9.15 14.51 -0.95
C TYR A 85 -10.63 14.25 -1.26
N GLY A 86 -11.10 13.05 -0.88
CA GLY A 86 -12.50 12.63 -1.03
C GLY A 86 -12.81 11.86 -2.31
N THR A 87 -11.85 11.68 -3.22
CA THR A 87 -12.02 10.75 -4.34
C THR A 87 -11.77 9.30 -3.90
N SER A 88 -12.26 8.34 -4.68
CA SER A 88 -12.04 6.91 -4.39
C SER A 88 -10.56 6.49 -4.53
N SER A 89 -9.78 7.22 -5.32
CA SER A 89 -8.37 6.96 -5.59
C SER A 89 -7.42 7.71 -4.64
N TYR A 90 -7.96 8.56 -3.75
CA TYR A 90 -7.17 9.30 -2.77
C TYR A 90 -6.28 8.36 -1.94
N CYS A 91 -5.01 8.75 -1.77
CA CYS A 91 -3.94 8.04 -1.06
C CYS A 91 -3.19 8.95 -0.06
N GLY A 92 -3.66 10.18 0.18
CA GLY A 92 -2.96 11.10 1.08
C GLY A 92 -2.85 10.59 2.51
N ASP A 93 -3.87 9.89 3.04
CA ASP A 93 -3.83 9.37 4.40
C ASP A 93 -2.83 8.19 4.52
N VAL A 94 -2.66 7.39 3.46
CA VAL A 94 -1.59 6.38 3.36
C VAL A 94 -0.22 7.04 3.47
N PHE A 95 -0.02 8.13 2.71
CA PHE A 95 1.24 8.88 2.73
C PHE A 95 1.56 9.43 4.13
N LEU A 96 0.60 10.09 4.76
CA LEU A 96 0.74 10.66 6.12
C LEU A 96 1.05 9.57 7.16
N HIS A 97 0.36 8.43 7.08
CA HIS A 97 0.63 7.29 7.95
C HIS A 97 2.04 6.72 7.76
N ARG A 98 2.47 6.48 6.50
CA ARG A 98 3.82 5.99 6.18
C ARG A 98 4.90 6.96 6.66
N LYS A 99 4.67 8.27 6.54
CA LYS A 99 5.55 9.31 7.11
C LYS A 99 5.66 9.20 8.63
N GLN A 100 4.54 9.06 9.32
CA GLN A 100 4.52 8.89 10.79
C GLN A 100 5.36 7.67 11.22
N LEU A 101 5.22 6.54 10.51
CA LEU A 101 6.03 5.35 10.75
C LEU A 101 7.52 5.59 10.47
N ALA A 102 7.86 6.28 9.38
CA ALA A 102 9.25 6.63 9.06
C ALA A 102 9.89 7.52 10.14
N GLY A 103 9.10 8.40 10.76
CA GLY A 103 9.54 9.20 11.91
C GLY A 103 9.98 8.36 13.12
N ASN A 104 9.38 7.17 13.31
CA ASN A 104 9.80 6.20 14.32
C ASN A 104 11.06 5.43 13.91
N GLY A 105 11.31 5.28 12.59
CA GLY A 105 12.46 4.57 12.04
C GLY A 105 13.80 5.08 12.55
N LYS A 106 13.95 6.40 12.76
CA LYS A 106 15.19 6.97 13.34
C LYS A 106 15.45 6.47 14.77
N LYS A 107 14.40 6.34 15.60
CA LYS A 107 14.53 5.80 16.96
C LYS A 107 14.81 4.30 16.93
N MET A 108 14.12 3.58 16.05
CA MET A 108 14.28 2.14 15.88
C MET A 108 15.70 1.76 15.42
N MET A 109 16.21 2.43 14.36
CA MET A 109 17.57 2.23 13.88
C MET A 109 18.60 2.49 14.97
N LYS A 110 18.45 3.58 15.75
CA LYS A 110 19.33 3.83 16.89
C LYS A 110 19.29 2.71 17.93
N SER A 111 18.10 2.23 18.28
CA SER A 111 17.96 1.13 19.26
C SER A 111 18.55 -0.19 18.79
N MET A 112 18.68 -0.43 17.47
CA MET A 112 19.34 -1.64 16.95
C MET A 112 20.85 -1.64 17.22
N PHE A 113 21.47 -0.48 17.42
CA PHE A 113 22.89 -0.35 17.78
C PHE A 113 23.10 -0.20 19.29
N GLU A 114 22.03 -0.18 20.10
CA GLU A 114 22.09 -0.14 21.56
C GLU A 114 21.87 -1.57 22.09
N GLU A 115 22.87 -2.14 22.77
CA GLU A 115 22.92 -3.57 23.18
C GLU A 115 21.81 -4.05 24.15
N LYS A 116 20.77 -3.27 24.44
CA LYS A 116 19.72 -3.67 25.38
C LYS A 116 18.34 -3.16 24.98
N LYS A 117 17.57 -4.03 24.34
CA LYS A 117 16.14 -4.14 24.60
C LYS A 117 15.67 -5.56 24.33
N GLU A 118 15.21 -6.25 25.37
CA GLU A 118 14.23 -7.33 25.17
C GLU A 118 13.05 -6.68 24.44
N LEU A 119 12.86 -7.03 23.18
CA LEU A 119 11.69 -6.62 22.42
C LEU A 119 10.49 -7.25 23.14
N GLU A 120 9.60 -6.42 23.69
CA GLU A 120 8.34 -6.88 24.28
C GLU A 120 7.63 -7.80 23.27
N GLU A 121 7.05 -8.92 23.75
CA GLU A 121 6.24 -9.80 22.92
C GLU A 121 5.07 -9.02 22.32
N ILE A 122 5.25 -8.58 21.07
CA ILE A 122 4.22 -7.90 20.30
C ILE A 122 3.07 -8.89 20.13
N LYS A 123 1.85 -8.50 20.52
CA LYS A 123 0.63 -9.26 20.20
C LYS A 123 0.31 -9.10 18.71
N ILE A 124 1.00 -9.92 17.91
CA ILE A 124 0.99 -9.92 16.44
C ILE A 124 -0.44 -9.80 15.86
N PRO A 125 -1.45 -10.59 16.30
CA PRO A 125 -2.78 -10.55 15.68
C PRO A 125 -3.52 -9.21 15.84
N LYS A 126 -3.49 -8.62 17.04
CA LYS A 126 -4.17 -7.34 17.32
C LYS A 126 -3.52 -6.18 16.55
N LEU A 127 -2.19 -6.19 16.44
CA LEU A 127 -1.45 -5.19 15.66
C LEU A 127 -1.86 -5.24 14.17
N TRP A 128 -1.96 -6.45 13.60
CA TRP A 128 -2.40 -6.62 12.21
C TRP A 128 -3.86 -6.23 11.99
N ALA A 129 -4.73 -6.53 12.95
CA ALA A 129 -6.13 -6.10 12.89
C ALA A 129 -6.26 -4.56 12.91
N ASP A 130 -5.57 -3.89 13.82
CA ASP A 130 -5.57 -2.43 13.92
C ASP A 130 -5.02 -1.76 12.64
N ALA A 131 -3.94 -2.31 12.07
CA ALA A 131 -3.37 -1.84 10.81
C ALA A 131 -4.34 -2.07 9.62
N SER A 132 -4.97 -3.25 9.57
CA SER A 132 -5.92 -3.63 8.52
C SER A 132 -7.15 -2.71 8.49
N LYS A 133 -7.66 -2.33 9.67
CA LYS A 133 -8.82 -1.44 9.80
C LYS A 133 -8.54 -0.01 9.39
N LYS A 134 -7.36 0.53 9.70
CA LYS A 134 -7.10 1.98 9.61
C LYS A 134 -6.43 2.41 8.31
N PHE A 135 -5.43 1.67 7.83
CA PHE A 135 -4.52 2.20 6.79
C PHE A 135 -4.34 1.25 5.61
N LEU A 136 -4.28 -0.06 5.86
CA LEU A 136 -3.97 -1.03 4.80
C LEU A 136 -5.08 -1.14 3.76
N LYS A 137 -6.34 -0.85 4.11
CA LYS A 137 -7.45 -0.86 3.14
C LYS A 137 -7.23 0.09 1.97
N GLN A 138 -6.92 1.37 2.26
CA GLN A 138 -6.72 2.39 1.22
C GLN A 138 -5.43 2.13 0.43
N GLU A 139 -4.36 1.77 1.13
CA GLU A 139 -3.08 1.42 0.51
C GLU A 139 -3.22 0.23 -0.44
N GLN A 140 -3.81 -0.87 0.03
CA GLN A 140 -4.03 -2.05 -0.78
C GLN A 140 -4.96 -1.73 -1.95
N LYS A 141 -6.04 -0.96 -1.75
CA LYS A 141 -6.98 -0.64 -2.82
C LYS A 141 -6.36 0.16 -3.96
N ASN A 142 -5.60 1.19 -3.62
CA ASN A 142 -5.21 2.20 -4.60
C ASN A 142 -3.77 2.04 -5.11
N LEU A 143 -2.89 1.39 -4.35
CA LEU A 143 -1.49 1.19 -4.74
C LEU A 143 -1.17 -0.24 -5.16
N ILE A 144 -1.74 -1.25 -4.49
CA ILE A 144 -1.31 -2.65 -4.66
C ILE A 144 -2.29 -3.47 -5.51
N ALA A 145 -3.59 -3.37 -5.25
CA ALA A 145 -4.62 -4.16 -5.94
C ALA A 145 -4.65 -3.94 -7.45
N PRO A 146 -4.41 -2.73 -8.02
CA PRO A 146 -4.32 -2.57 -9.47
C PRO A 146 -3.23 -3.44 -10.09
N MET A 147 -2.05 -3.52 -9.45
CA MET A 147 -0.96 -4.40 -9.90
C MET A 147 -1.33 -5.88 -9.73
N ALA A 148 -1.94 -6.25 -8.59
CA ALA A 148 -2.37 -7.62 -8.35
C ALA A 148 -3.39 -8.09 -9.41
N VAL A 149 -4.38 -7.25 -9.71
CA VAL A 149 -5.38 -7.52 -10.76
C VAL A 149 -4.70 -7.65 -12.13
N ASP A 150 -3.72 -6.81 -12.45
CA ASP A 150 -2.99 -6.87 -13.72
C ASP A 150 -2.14 -8.15 -13.84
N ILE A 151 -1.40 -8.51 -12.79
CA ILE A 151 -0.64 -9.78 -12.73
C ILE A 151 -1.57 -10.96 -13.00
N ILE A 152 -2.70 -11.03 -12.29
CA ILE A 152 -3.65 -12.13 -12.41
C ILE A 152 -4.26 -12.18 -13.82
N LYS A 153 -4.65 -11.03 -14.41
CA LYS A 153 -5.19 -10.95 -15.78
C LYS A 153 -4.21 -11.43 -16.85
N ASN A 154 -2.90 -11.33 -16.61
CA ASN A 154 -1.87 -11.76 -17.54
C ASN A 154 -1.43 -13.23 -17.35
N LEU A 155 -1.99 -13.95 -16.37
CA LEU A 155 -1.75 -15.41 -16.24
C LEU A 155 -2.44 -16.15 -17.39
N LYS A 156 -1.77 -17.20 -17.91
CA LYS A 156 -2.34 -18.03 -18.98
C LYS A 156 -3.61 -18.76 -18.52
N GLU A 157 -3.65 -19.07 -17.24
CA GLU A 157 -4.69 -19.81 -16.55
C GLU A 157 -5.84 -18.91 -16.08
N PHE A 158 -5.75 -17.59 -16.29
CA PHE A 158 -6.75 -16.60 -15.82
C PHE A 158 -8.18 -17.07 -16.10
N SER A 159 -8.50 -17.40 -17.35
CA SER A 159 -9.85 -17.84 -17.75
C SER A 159 -10.36 -19.12 -17.07
N SER A 160 -9.47 -19.95 -16.53
CA SER A 160 -9.80 -21.21 -15.87
C SER A 160 -9.83 -21.11 -14.33
N LEU A 161 -9.51 -19.95 -13.75
CA LEU A 161 -9.52 -19.75 -12.31
C LEU A 161 -10.95 -19.76 -11.76
N ASN A 162 -11.24 -20.70 -10.86
CA ASN A 162 -12.54 -20.81 -10.18
C ASN A 162 -12.43 -20.64 -8.67
N ASN A 163 -11.38 -21.19 -8.05
CA ASN A 163 -11.16 -21.12 -6.61
C ASN A 163 -9.80 -20.49 -6.30
N MET A 164 -9.83 -19.37 -5.58
CA MET A 164 -8.64 -18.63 -5.16
C MET A 164 -8.54 -18.60 -3.63
N LEU A 165 -7.32 -18.62 -3.11
CA LEU A 165 -7.00 -18.28 -1.72
C LEU A 165 -6.17 -16.99 -1.69
N ASP A 166 -6.56 -16.02 -0.87
CA ASP A 166 -5.73 -14.90 -0.45
C ASP A 166 -5.17 -15.23 0.94
N LEU A 167 -3.93 -15.74 0.98
CA LEU A 167 -3.29 -16.25 2.19
C LEU A 167 -2.55 -15.11 2.90
N GLY A 168 -3.00 -14.76 4.11
CA GLY A 168 -2.54 -13.55 4.81
C GLY A 168 -3.17 -12.29 4.24
N CYS A 169 -4.49 -12.32 4.08
CA CYS A 169 -5.25 -11.33 3.31
C CYS A 169 -5.24 -9.92 3.90
N SER A 170 -4.85 -9.73 5.16
CA SER A 170 -4.87 -8.43 5.84
C SER A 170 -6.24 -7.73 5.72
N SER A 171 -6.36 -6.61 5.00
CA SER A 171 -7.66 -5.94 4.83
C SER A 171 -8.60 -6.69 3.88
N GLY A 172 -8.13 -7.72 3.17
CA GLY A 172 -8.89 -8.52 2.20
C GLY A 172 -9.11 -7.82 0.86
N VAL A 173 -8.65 -6.58 0.70
CA VAL A 173 -8.94 -5.76 -0.49
C VAL A 173 -8.33 -6.34 -1.76
N ILE A 174 -7.17 -6.97 -1.69
CA ILE A 174 -6.53 -7.59 -2.86
C ILE A 174 -7.42 -8.72 -3.41
N GLY A 175 -7.77 -9.71 -2.57
CA GLY A 175 -8.70 -10.76 -2.94
C GLY A 175 -10.07 -10.23 -3.39
N LEU A 176 -10.60 -9.17 -2.76
CA LEU A 176 -11.86 -8.53 -3.16
C LEU A 176 -11.78 -7.90 -4.56
N GLU A 177 -10.74 -7.14 -4.86
CA GLU A 177 -10.56 -6.48 -6.16
C GLU A 177 -10.30 -7.50 -7.28
N ILE A 178 -9.52 -8.56 -7.02
CA ILE A 178 -9.36 -9.68 -7.97
C ILE A 178 -10.71 -10.34 -8.24
N THR A 179 -11.48 -10.67 -7.19
CA THR A 179 -12.79 -11.31 -7.32
C THR A 179 -13.78 -10.44 -8.08
N LYS A 180 -13.78 -9.13 -7.82
CA LYS A 180 -14.61 -8.15 -8.54
C LYS A 180 -14.26 -8.09 -10.03
N ASN A 181 -12.98 -8.19 -10.38
CA ASN A 181 -12.50 -8.14 -11.76
C ASN A 181 -12.54 -9.51 -12.49
N HIS A 182 -12.85 -10.60 -11.79
CA HIS A 182 -12.99 -11.95 -12.34
C HIS A 182 -14.35 -12.57 -11.96
N PRO A 183 -15.39 -12.47 -12.81
CA PRO A 183 -16.77 -12.82 -12.45
C PRO A 183 -16.98 -14.26 -11.94
N ASN A 184 -16.18 -15.21 -12.42
CA ASN A 184 -16.35 -16.64 -12.10
C ASN A 184 -15.56 -17.10 -10.86
N VAL A 185 -14.61 -16.29 -10.37
CA VAL A 185 -13.75 -16.73 -9.27
C VAL A 185 -14.48 -16.60 -7.96
N LYS A 186 -14.29 -17.60 -7.10
CA LYS A 186 -14.61 -17.60 -5.68
C LYS A 186 -13.30 -17.49 -4.91
N THR A 187 -13.30 -16.65 -3.88
CA THR A 187 -12.07 -16.35 -3.13
C THR A 187 -12.27 -16.64 -1.65
N THR A 188 -11.36 -17.40 -1.06
CA THR A 188 -11.22 -17.53 0.38
C THR A 188 -10.19 -16.52 0.87
N LEU A 189 -10.57 -15.66 1.80
CA LEU A 189 -9.67 -14.76 2.52
C LEU A 189 -9.20 -15.43 3.80
N PHE A 190 -7.90 -15.60 3.98
CA PHE A 190 -7.31 -16.23 5.16
C PHE A 190 -6.43 -15.27 5.96
N ASP A 191 -6.68 -15.16 7.27
CA ASP A 191 -5.82 -14.47 8.22
C ASP A 191 -6.20 -14.85 9.67
N TYR A 192 -5.61 -14.22 10.67
CA TYR A 192 -6.04 -14.34 12.06
C TYR A 192 -7.52 -13.94 12.24
N GLU A 193 -8.17 -14.47 13.28
CA GLU A 193 -9.58 -14.22 13.56
C GLU A 193 -9.86 -12.72 13.76
N GLU A 194 -8.98 -12.02 14.45
CA GLU A 194 -9.09 -10.58 14.69
C GLU A 194 -9.05 -9.76 13.40
N VAL A 195 -8.28 -10.21 12.40
CA VAL A 195 -8.14 -9.56 11.09
C VAL A 195 -9.37 -9.90 10.23
N THR A 196 -9.71 -11.17 10.15
CA THR A 196 -10.82 -11.65 9.31
C THR A 196 -12.20 -11.15 9.77
N ASN A 197 -12.36 -10.77 11.04
CA ASN A 197 -13.57 -10.08 11.48
C ASN A 197 -13.74 -8.70 10.83
N ILE A 198 -12.65 -8.01 10.51
CA ILE A 198 -12.68 -6.75 9.76
C ILE A 198 -12.95 -7.02 8.27
N THR A 199 -12.34 -8.06 7.69
CA THR A 199 -12.52 -8.36 6.26
C THR A 199 -13.97 -8.71 5.91
N LYS A 200 -14.74 -9.29 6.84
CA LYS A 200 -16.20 -9.49 6.69
C LYS A 200 -16.96 -8.18 6.43
N GLU A 201 -16.58 -7.08 7.06
CA GLU A 201 -17.16 -5.76 6.80
C GLU A 201 -16.86 -5.32 5.36
N HIS A 202 -15.62 -5.52 4.89
CA HIS A 202 -15.21 -5.17 3.53
C HIS A 202 -15.89 -6.03 2.46
N ILE A 203 -16.11 -7.33 2.71
CA ILE A 203 -16.89 -8.20 1.81
C ILE A 203 -18.28 -7.62 1.58
N ASN A 204 -18.92 -7.11 2.64
CA ASN A 204 -20.24 -6.47 2.56
C ASN A 204 -20.20 -5.17 1.76
N GLU A 205 -19.22 -4.30 2.00
CA GLU A 205 -19.06 -3.06 1.24
C GLU A 205 -18.86 -3.29 -0.26
N TYR A 206 -18.18 -4.39 -0.63
CA TYR A 206 -17.95 -4.77 -2.02
C TYR A 206 -19.13 -5.53 -2.66
N ASN A 207 -20.15 -5.90 -1.87
CA ASN A 207 -21.28 -6.72 -2.30
C ASN A 207 -20.85 -8.08 -2.90
N LEU A 208 -19.89 -8.76 -2.27
CA LEU A 208 -19.29 -10.01 -2.76
C LEU A 208 -19.56 -11.24 -1.86
N GLN A 209 -20.55 -11.18 -0.98
CA GLN A 209 -20.87 -12.22 0.01
C GLN A 209 -21.11 -13.62 -0.61
N ASN A 210 -21.58 -13.68 -1.86
CA ASN A 210 -21.86 -14.95 -2.55
C ASN A 210 -20.61 -15.60 -3.17
N ARG A 211 -19.49 -14.87 -3.24
CA ARG A 211 -18.27 -15.33 -3.93
C ARG A 211 -17.02 -15.24 -3.06
N VAL A 212 -17.04 -14.46 -1.99
CA VAL A 212 -15.89 -14.28 -1.10
C VAL A 212 -16.21 -14.84 0.27
N PHE A 213 -15.37 -15.75 0.72
CA PHE A 213 -15.49 -16.48 1.98
C PHE A 213 -14.31 -16.15 2.88
N VAL A 214 -14.45 -16.48 4.16
CA VAL A 214 -13.42 -16.24 5.18
C VAL A 214 -13.05 -17.56 5.84
N LEU A 215 -11.76 -17.80 5.99
CA LEU A 215 -11.19 -18.87 6.81
C LEU A 215 -10.20 -18.24 7.79
N SER A 216 -10.36 -18.49 9.08
CA SER A 216 -9.55 -17.84 10.11
C SER A 216 -8.59 -18.83 10.76
N GLY A 217 -7.35 -18.41 11.00
CA GLY A 217 -6.38 -19.23 11.70
C GLY A 217 -4.94 -18.70 11.66
N ASP A 218 -4.07 -19.38 12.38
CA ASP A 218 -2.62 -19.21 12.29
C ASP A 218 -2.11 -20.05 11.11
N ILE A 219 -1.50 -19.40 10.11
CA ILE A 219 -1.02 -20.05 8.87
C ILE A 219 -0.06 -21.20 9.18
N GLU A 220 0.77 -21.11 10.22
CA GLU A 220 1.72 -22.17 10.56
C GLU A 220 1.01 -23.37 11.21
N LYS A 221 -0.08 -23.15 11.95
CA LYS A 221 -0.72 -24.18 12.78
C LYS A 221 -1.98 -24.79 12.20
N ASN A 222 -2.75 -24.01 11.44
CA ASN A 222 -4.09 -24.39 10.99
C ASN A 222 -4.09 -24.85 9.53
N ASP A 223 -5.18 -25.52 9.15
CA ASP A 223 -5.49 -25.91 7.77
C ASP A 223 -5.94 -24.66 6.99
N ILE A 224 -5.42 -24.48 5.77
CA ILE A 224 -5.71 -23.32 4.91
C ILE A 224 -6.77 -23.63 3.84
N GLY A 225 -7.39 -24.80 3.92
CA GLY A 225 -8.23 -25.38 2.90
C GLY A 225 -7.43 -26.09 1.81
N LYS A 226 -8.13 -26.48 0.75
CA LYS A 226 -7.59 -27.22 -0.39
C LYS A 226 -8.43 -26.96 -1.64
N ASN A 227 -7.94 -27.46 -2.77
CA ASN A 227 -8.56 -27.38 -4.09
C ASN A 227 -8.56 -25.96 -4.68
N TYR A 228 -7.48 -25.22 -4.47
CA TYR A 228 -7.31 -23.88 -5.04
C TYR A 228 -6.64 -23.94 -6.41
N ASP A 229 -7.18 -23.20 -7.37
CA ASP A 229 -6.55 -22.99 -8.69
C ASP A 229 -5.47 -21.90 -8.60
N LEU A 230 -5.63 -20.97 -7.65
CA LEU A 230 -4.65 -19.92 -7.39
C LEU A 230 -4.53 -19.63 -5.89
N ILE A 231 -3.31 -19.52 -5.40
CA ILE A 231 -3.02 -18.97 -4.07
C ILE A 231 -2.23 -17.68 -4.26
N TRP A 232 -2.79 -16.56 -3.81
CA TRP A 232 -2.09 -15.30 -3.66
C TRP A 232 -1.45 -15.26 -2.27
N CYS A 233 -0.15 -14.99 -2.25
CA CYS A 233 0.65 -14.86 -1.04
C CYS A 233 1.52 -13.61 -1.19
N SER A 234 1.31 -12.59 -0.34
CA SER A 234 2.10 -11.36 -0.44
C SER A 234 2.51 -10.82 0.92
N ASN A 235 3.78 -10.42 1.06
CA ASN A 235 4.35 -9.80 2.25
C ASN A 235 4.21 -10.58 3.59
N ILE A 236 3.98 -11.90 3.54
CA ILE A 236 3.83 -12.73 4.76
C ILE A 236 5.01 -13.66 5.10
N PHE A 237 5.85 -14.05 4.13
CA PHE A 237 6.90 -15.05 4.37
C PHE A 237 7.92 -14.66 5.42
N TYR A 238 8.16 -13.36 5.66
CA TYR A 238 9.12 -12.88 6.66
C TYR A 238 8.74 -13.27 8.09
N PHE A 239 7.45 -13.48 8.36
CA PHE A 239 6.93 -13.73 9.71
C PHE A 239 6.96 -15.20 10.11
N PHE A 240 7.13 -16.12 9.15
CA PHE A 240 7.11 -17.55 9.44
C PHE A 240 8.46 -18.05 9.93
N LYS A 241 8.40 -18.87 10.98
CA LYS A 241 9.55 -19.59 11.53
C LYS A 241 9.93 -20.72 10.60
N ASP A 242 8.95 -21.50 10.15
CA ASP A 242 9.16 -22.60 9.22
C ASP A 242 8.56 -22.31 7.84
N LYS A 243 9.32 -21.55 7.05
CA LYS A 243 8.93 -21.21 5.67
C LYS A 243 8.78 -22.45 4.79
N LYS A 244 9.54 -23.52 5.03
CA LYS A 244 9.49 -24.74 4.21
C LYS A 244 8.17 -25.47 4.41
N GLU A 245 7.76 -25.63 5.66
CA GLU A 245 6.47 -26.27 5.98
C GLU A 245 5.29 -25.44 5.46
N VAL A 246 5.36 -24.11 5.54
CA VAL A 246 4.31 -23.24 4.96
C VAL A 246 4.26 -23.37 3.44
N ILE A 247 5.41 -23.37 2.74
CA ILE A 247 5.45 -23.56 1.29
C ILE A 247 4.90 -24.93 0.90
N LYS A 248 5.26 -25.98 1.65
CA LYS A 248 4.71 -27.33 1.44
C LYS A 248 3.19 -27.35 1.64
N LYS A 249 2.67 -26.69 2.67
CA LYS A 249 1.22 -26.55 2.90
C LYS A 249 0.52 -25.83 1.75
N ILE A 250 1.10 -24.75 1.22
CA ILE A 250 0.60 -24.03 0.05
C ILE A 250 0.56 -24.96 -1.17
N TYR A 251 1.65 -25.70 -1.41
CA TYR A 251 1.73 -26.67 -2.51
C TYR A 251 0.66 -27.76 -2.40
N ASP A 252 0.50 -28.35 -1.20
CA ASP A 252 -0.48 -29.42 -0.94
C ASP A 252 -1.94 -28.94 -1.07
N ALA A 253 -2.20 -27.62 -0.95
CA ALA A 253 -3.53 -27.02 -1.07
C ALA A 253 -3.93 -26.67 -2.51
N LEU A 254 -2.96 -26.58 -3.43
CA LEU A 254 -3.20 -26.30 -4.85
C LEU A 254 -3.77 -27.51 -5.58
N ASN A 255 -4.66 -27.27 -6.54
CA ASN A 255 -5.04 -28.26 -7.54
C ASN A 255 -3.84 -28.60 -8.44
N PRO A 256 -3.85 -29.75 -9.15
CA PRO A 256 -2.93 -29.96 -10.26
C PRO A 256 -2.98 -28.81 -11.26
N ASN A 257 -1.82 -28.28 -11.64
CA ASN A 257 -1.64 -27.06 -12.45
C ASN A 257 -2.09 -25.75 -11.77
N GLY A 258 -2.39 -25.77 -10.47
CA GLY A 258 -2.65 -24.57 -9.70
C GLY A 258 -1.40 -23.70 -9.55
N ILE A 259 -1.61 -22.40 -9.33
CA ILE A 259 -0.54 -21.39 -9.32
C ILE A 259 -0.40 -20.76 -7.95
N LEU A 260 0.84 -20.68 -7.47
CA LEU A 260 1.22 -19.75 -6.40
C LEU A 260 1.69 -18.43 -7.03
N VAL A 261 1.03 -17.33 -6.70
CA VAL A 261 1.54 -15.98 -6.94
C VAL A 261 2.13 -15.46 -5.64
N SER A 262 3.45 -15.23 -5.66
CA SER A 262 4.26 -14.85 -4.50
C SER A 262 4.82 -13.44 -4.71
N CYS A 263 4.32 -12.45 -3.97
CA CYS A 263 4.73 -11.04 -4.12
C CYS A 263 5.34 -10.51 -2.82
N HIS A 264 6.67 -10.35 -2.82
CA HIS A 264 7.46 -10.03 -1.64
C HIS A 264 8.50 -8.96 -1.98
N VAL A 265 8.79 -8.08 -1.03
CA VAL A 265 10.01 -7.28 -1.01
C VAL A 265 11.22 -8.23 -0.84
N GLU A 266 12.12 -8.22 -1.80
CA GLU A 266 13.32 -9.05 -1.77
C GLU A 266 14.57 -8.17 -1.75
N ILE A 267 15.63 -8.68 -1.14
CA ILE A 267 16.95 -8.05 -1.22
C ILE A 267 17.62 -8.62 -2.46
N ASP A 268 17.90 -7.75 -3.44
CA ASP A 268 18.68 -8.16 -4.60
C ASP A 268 20.11 -8.55 -4.16
N THR A 269 20.46 -9.81 -4.42
CA THR A 269 21.79 -10.37 -4.11
C THR A 269 22.85 -9.94 -5.13
N LYS A 270 22.46 -9.29 -6.22
CA LYS A 270 23.37 -8.84 -7.29
C LYS A 270 24.06 -7.50 -6.99
N ASN A 271 23.80 -6.86 -5.84
CA ASN A 271 24.33 -5.54 -5.47
C ASN A 271 24.05 -4.42 -6.51
N SER A 272 23.12 -4.64 -7.44
CA SER A 272 22.62 -3.60 -8.33
C SER A 272 21.46 -2.89 -7.65
N LEU A 273 21.65 -1.61 -7.32
CA LEU A 273 20.53 -0.76 -6.91
C LEU A 273 19.66 -0.50 -8.14
N ASP A 274 18.47 -1.06 -8.19
CA ASP A 274 17.42 -0.54 -9.07
C ASP A 274 16.91 0.76 -8.45
N GLU A 275 17.14 1.88 -9.14
CA GLU A 275 16.70 3.23 -8.72
C GLU A 275 15.17 3.31 -8.56
N ASN A 276 14.42 2.33 -9.07
CA ASN A 276 12.97 2.19 -8.89
C ASN A 276 12.55 1.30 -7.71
N SER A 277 13.49 0.82 -6.90
CA SER A 277 13.19 -0.05 -5.74
C SER A 277 12.38 0.71 -4.68
N PHE A 278 11.16 0.22 -4.41
CA PHE A 278 10.16 0.88 -3.55
C PHE A 278 10.54 0.98 -2.06
N PHE A 279 11.47 0.14 -1.58
CA PHE A 279 11.98 0.17 -0.21
C PHE A 279 13.50 0.29 -0.20
N THR A 280 14.01 1.52 -0.14
CA THR A 280 15.45 1.80 -0.04
C THR A 280 16.01 1.63 1.38
N PHE A 281 15.21 1.13 2.32
CA PHE A 281 15.67 0.86 3.68
C PHE A 281 16.01 -0.63 3.81
N TYR A 282 17.28 -0.94 3.58
CA TYR A 282 17.91 -2.12 4.14
C TYR A 282 17.80 -2.04 5.66
N LEU A 283 17.05 -2.96 6.27
CA LEU A 283 17.11 -3.28 7.70
C LEU A 283 17.35 -4.78 7.83
#